data_AF-A0A1S3RUG7-F1
#
_entry.id   AF-A0A1S3RUG7-F1
#
_cell.length_a   1.000
_cell.length_b   1.000
_cell.length_c   1.000
_cell.angle_alpha   90.00
_cell.angle_beta   90.00
_cell.angle_gamma   90.00
#
_symmetry.space_group_name_H-M   'P 1'
#
loop_
_entity.id
_entity.type
_entity.pdbx_description
1 polymer ?
#
loop_
_entity_poly.entity_id
_entity_poly.type
_entity_poly.pdbx_seq_one_letter_code
_entity_poly.pdbx_strand_id
1 'polypeptide(L)'
;MAWLQTAFSEDMNTPVTEHEIRDSIQEIRTKIMSQGDHREEDVHRLAELTQNLKGLHSPQTLIHIGNSDHNTDHNTDHSVTIERRKDLQDQLRQEVDEHIQEGRVSVERMQEKVGTIQQLKEALREEEKQESSEKSGHSEQDWYQVEYNRAQERRRKIKEDHGRMIQEEVEKMERELGQEQTDGPQRELLVLGRERQVLILQMEALHTEALEAERDLETQYHRHQHELHSLREESLQVFRVFRQVSEEQRRVSEGRYRTLLLEAIQDAVYLSSQNQQLQADNKQLRKALAELKDILCVQGDLKGQRVSQ
;
A
#
# COMPACT_ATOMS: atom_id res chain seq x y z
N MET A 1 -49.61 -31.88 28.71
CA MET A 1 -49.20 -30.47 28.86
C MET A 1 -47.83 -30.46 29.57
N ALA A 2 -46.77 -31.11 29.08
CA ALA A 2 -46.05 -30.93 27.82
C ALA A 2 -45.34 -29.58 27.68
N TRP A 3 -44.45 -29.23 28.62
CA TRP A 3 -43.41 -28.19 28.45
C TRP A 3 -42.22 -28.45 29.37
N LEU A 4 -41.39 -29.46 29.06
CA LEU A 4 -40.04 -29.63 29.61
C LEU A 4 -39.12 -30.35 28.60
N GLN A 5 -39.03 -29.84 27.37
CA GLN A 5 -37.98 -30.27 26.44
C GLN A 5 -37.83 -29.27 25.29
N THR A 6 -36.96 -28.27 25.49
CA THR A 6 -36.31 -27.52 24.41
C THR A 6 -35.21 -26.65 25.03
N ALA A 7 -34.18 -27.32 25.51
CA ALA A 7 -32.89 -26.71 25.78
C ALA A 7 -31.83 -27.67 25.23
N PHE A 8 -30.81 -27.11 24.58
CA PHE A 8 -29.72 -27.76 23.85
C PHE A 8 -30.00 -28.20 22.41
N SER A 9 -30.09 -27.19 21.54
CA SER A 9 -29.45 -27.25 20.22
C SER A 9 -29.16 -25.82 19.77
N GLU A 10 -28.22 -25.15 20.45
CA GLU A 10 -27.55 -23.99 19.89
C GLU A 10 -26.16 -24.47 19.48
N ASP A 11 -25.95 -24.57 18.18
CA ASP A 11 -24.64 -24.76 17.57
C ASP A 11 -23.71 -23.68 18.13
N MET A 12 -22.74 -24.12 18.92
CA MET A 12 -21.57 -23.33 19.28
C MET A 12 -20.80 -23.05 18.01
N ASN A 13 -21.15 -21.96 17.33
CA ASN A 13 -20.33 -21.37 16.29
C ASN A 13 -19.16 -20.69 17.00
N THR A 14 -18.12 -21.47 17.30
CA THR A 14 -16.85 -20.96 17.81
C THR A 14 -16.32 -19.93 16.82
N PRO A 15 -15.89 -18.73 17.26
CA PRO A 15 -15.31 -17.76 16.35
C PRO A 15 -14.10 -18.41 15.68
N VAL A 16 -14.17 -18.59 14.36
CA VAL A 16 -13.10 -19.18 13.55
C VAL A 16 -11.82 -18.41 13.85
N THR A 17 -10.84 -19.09 14.43
CA THR A 17 -9.60 -18.45 14.86
C THR A 17 -8.72 -18.16 13.64
N GLU A 18 -7.92 -17.09 13.69
CA GLU A 18 -7.05 -16.71 12.58
C GLU A 18 -6.18 -17.88 12.07
N HIS A 19 -5.78 -18.76 12.99
CA HIS A 19 -5.02 -19.96 12.68
C HIS A 19 -5.78 -20.93 11.76
N GLU A 20 -7.06 -21.16 12.01
CA GLU A 20 -7.93 -22.02 11.19
C GLU A 20 -8.17 -21.44 9.79
N ILE A 21 -8.21 -20.11 9.67
CA ILE A 21 -8.29 -19.40 8.38
C ILE A 21 -6.99 -19.60 7.60
N ARG A 22 -5.82 -19.48 8.24
CA ARG A 22 -4.51 -19.69 7.59
C ARG A 22 -4.33 -21.13 7.13
N ASP A 23 -4.70 -22.09 7.96
CA ASP A 23 -4.60 -23.52 7.63
C ASP A 23 -5.53 -23.88 6.46
N SER A 24 -6.76 -23.37 6.45
CA SER A 24 -7.71 -23.54 5.34
C SER A 24 -7.22 -22.90 4.03
N ILE A 25 -6.59 -21.72 4.09
CA ILE A 25 -5.97 -21.08 2.92
C ILE A 25 -4.82 -21.95 2.38
N GLN A 26 -4.00 -22.50 3.26
CA GLN A 26 -2.86 -23.32 2.88
C GLN A 26 -3.32 -24.64 2.25
N GLU A 27 -4.38 -25.25 2.79
CA GLU A 27 -5.00 -26.47 2.23
C GLU A 27 -5.62 -26.24 0.84
N ILE A 28 -6.35 -25.13 0.65
CA ILE A 28 -6.93 -24.81 -0.66
C ILE A 28 -5.84 -24.48 -1.69
N ARG A 29 -4.78 -23.78 -1.28
CA ARG A 29 -3.62 -23.52 -2.15
C ARG A 29 -2.90 -24.79 -2.56
N THR A 30 -2.65 -25.72 -1.64
CA THR A 30 -2.00 -26.99 -1.96
C THR A 30 -2.89 -27.86 -2.85
N LYS A 31 -4.20 -27.84 -2.66
CA LYS A 31 -5.18 -28.50 -3.54
C LYS A 31 -5.15 -27.92 -4.97
N ILE A 32 -5.21 -26.60 -5.12
CA ILE A 32 -5.13 -25.89 -6.40
C ILE A 32 -3.82 -26.22 -7.14
N MET A 33 -2.70 -26.23 -6.42
CA MET A 33 -1.37 -26.47 -6.98
C MET A 33 -1.10 -27.95 -7.33
N SER A 34 -1.75 -28.90 -6.66
CA SER A 34 -1.52 -30.33 -6.87
C SER A 34 -2.45 -30.97 -7.91
N GLN A 35 -3.67 -30.45 -8.08
CA GLN A 35 -4.68 -31.09 -8.93
C GLN A 35 -4.83 -30.45 -10.31
N GLY A 36 -4.34 -29.23 -10.53
CA GLY A 36 -4.33 -28.57 -11.86
C GLY A 36 -5.69 -28.24 -12.47
N ASP A 37 -6.78 -28.80 -11.93
CA ASP A 37 -8.18 -28.56 -12.29
C ASP A 37 -8.90 -28.00 -11.06
N HIS A 38 -8.94 -26.68 -10.96
CA HIS A 38 -9.52 -25.97 -9.82
C HIS A 38 -10.90 -25.46 -10.20
N ARG A 39 -11.92 -25.91 -9.46
CA ARG A 39 -13.28 -25.42 -9.60
C ARG A 39 -13.31 -23.94 -9.23
N GLU A 40 -14.13 -23.14 -9.92
CA GLU A 40 -14.34 -21.72 -9.60
C GLU A 40 -14.71 -21.50 -8.12
N GLU A 41 -15.37 -22.50 -7.52
CA GLU A 41 -15.70 -22.57 -6.09
C GLU A 41 -14.45 -22.55 -5.18
N ASP A 42 -13.37 -23.24 -5.54
CA ASP A 42 -12.13 -23.27 -4.75
C ASP A 42 -11.39 -21.92 -4.82
N VAL A 43 -11.46 -21.24 -5.99
CA VAL A 43 -10.89 -19.90 -6.18
C VAL A 43 -11.70 -18.84 -5.42
N HIS A 44 -13.03 -18.92 -5.47
CA HIS A 44 -13.91 -18.03 -4.72
C HIS A 44 -13.75 -18.21 -3.21
N ARG A 45 -13.69 -19.46 -2.74
CA ARG A 45 -13.48 -19.76 -1.31
C ARG A 45 -12.11 -19.31 -0.81
N LEU A 46 -11.07 -19.44 -1.65
CA LEU A 46 -9.75 -18.89 -1.34
C LEU A 46 -9.77 -17.36 -1.26
N ALA A 47 -10.48 -16.70 -2.18
CA ALA A 47 -10.62 -15.24 -2.18
C ALA A 47 -11.34 -14.74 -0.93
N GLU A 48 -12.42 -15.41 -0.52
CA GLU A 48 -13.19 -15.09 0.68
C GLU A 48 -12.36 -15.26 1.95
N LEU A 49 -11.66 -16.40 2.11
CA LEU A 49 -10.79 -16.62 3.26
C LEU A 49 -9.61 -15.64 3.30
N THR A 50 -9.04 -15.30 2.14
CA THR A 50 -7.96 -14.30 2.05
C THR A 50 -8.46 -12.90 2.39
N GLN A 51 -9.70 -12.57 2.03
CA GLN A 51 -10.34 -11.31 2.38
C GLN A 51 -10.63 -11.23 3.88
N ASN A 52 -11.13 -12.31 4.49
CA ASN A 52 -11.35 -12.41 5.93
C ASN A 52 -10.03 -12.31 6.71
N LEU A 53 -8.94 -12.88 6.19
CA LEU A 53 -7.60 -12.74 6.77
C LEU A 53 -7.04 -11.31 6.63
N LYS A 54 -7.30 -10.63 5.50
CA LYS A 54 -6.94 -9.22 5.31
C LYS A 54 -7.77 -8.26 6.18
N GLY A 55 -9.01 -8.61 6.50
CA GLY A 55 -9.82 -7.88 7.48
C GLY A 55 -9.23 -7.89 8.89
N LEU A 56 -8.42 -8.91 9.21
CA LEU A 56 -7.69 -9.04 10.49
C LEU A 56 -6.30 -8.37 10.45
N HIS A 57 -5.73 -8.15 9.27
CA HIS A 57 -4.39 -7.56 9.08
C HIS A 57 -4.42 -6.52 7.95
N SER A 58 -4.67 -5.26 8.30
CA SER A 58 -4.41 -4.13 7.42
C SER A 58 -3.57 -3.09 8.17
N PRO A 59 -2.26 -2.97 7.89
CA PRO A 59 -1.45 -1.85 8.32
C PRO A 59 -1.44 -0.76 7.24
N GLN A 60 -1.74 0.49 7.59
CA GLN A 60 -1.43 1.62 6.72
C GLN A 60 -0.88 2.82 7.49
N THR A 61 0.36 3.13 7.11
CA THR A 61 1.13 4.36 7.22
C THR A 61 0.34 5.67 7.06
N LEU A 62 0.66 6.62 7.95
CA LEU A 62 0.12 7.97 8.09
C LEU A 62 0.90 9.06 7.30
N ILE A 63 0.21 10.10 6.81
CA ILE A 63 0.76 11.46 6.62
C ILE A 63 -0.12 12.53 7.31
N HIS A 64 0.45 13.09 8.38
CA HIS A 64 0.47 14.45 8.94
C HIS A 64 -0.61 15.51 8.65
N ILE A 65 -1.23 16.04 9.73
CA ILE A 65 -1.48 17.48 9.99
C ILE A 65 -1.32 17.74 11.51
N GLY A 66 -0.55 18.77 11.87
CA GLY A 66 -0.10 19.04 13.25
C GLY A 66 -0.92 20.03 14.09
N ASN A 67 -0.70 19.98 15.41
CA ASN A 67 -0.19 21.09 16.23
C ASN A 67 -0.07 20.69 17.72
N SER A 68 0.88 21.33 18.41
CA SER A 68 1.03 21.53 19.87
C SER A 68 2.11 20.73 20.60
N ASP A 69 3.27 21.40 20.75
CA ASP A 69 4.08 21.61 21.96
C ASP A 69 4.26 20.46 22.97
N HIS A 70 5.38 19.75 22.87
CA HIS A 70 6.44 19.61 23.90
C HIS A 70 7.32 18.38 23.58
N ASN A 71 8.59 18.62 23.20
CA ASN A 71 9.81 17.88 23.58
C ASN A 71 10.85 17.88 22.46
N THR A 72 11.92 18.61 22.75
CA THR A 72 13.12 18.79 21.94
C THR A 72 14.08 17.63 22.22
N ASP A 73 14.08 16.58 21.38
CA ASP A 73 15.32 15.79 21.14
C ASP A 73 15.25 14.75 19.99
N HIS A 74 14.08 14.42 19.44
CA HIS A 74 13.97 13.34 18.42
C HIS A 74 13.84 13.82 16.96
N ASN A 75 13.81 15.12 16.70
CA ASN A 75 13.51 15.66 15.36
C ASN A 75 14.74 15.76 14.44
N THR A 76 15.95 15.63 15.01
CA THR A 76 17.22 15.79 14.29
C THR A 76 17.55 14.58 13.42
N ASP A 77 17.17 13.38 13.86
CA ASP A 77 17.52 12.12 13.18
C ASP A 77 16.66 11.89 11.92
N HIS A 78 15.40 12.31 11.96
CA HIS A 78 14.45 12.15 10.85
C HIS A 78 14.71 13.07 9.67
N SER A 79 15.14 14.29 9.96
CA SER A 79 15.55 15.22 8.90
C SER A 79 16.77 14.69 8.15
N VAL A 80 17.69 14.04 8.88
CA VAL A 80 18.92 13.49 8.32
C VAL A 80 18.65 12.23 7.50
N THR A 81 17.71 11.36 7.90
CA THR A 81 17.33 10.18 7.10
C THR A 81 16.56 10.57 5.84
N ILE A 82 15.69 11.58 5.89
CA ILE A 82 14.98 12.10 4.70
C ILE A 82 15.95 12.76 3.71
N GLU A 83 16.91 13.56 4.20
CA GLU A 83 17.95 14.15 3.35
C GLU A 83 18.84 13.08 2.73
N ARG A 84 19.28 12.09 3.52
CA ARG A 84 20.11 10.99 3.05
C ARG A 84 19.44 10.13 1.98
N ARG A 85 18.14 9.84 2.13
CA ARG A 85 17.36 9.14 1.08
C ARG A 85 17.30 9.93 -0.20
N LYS A 86 17.04 11.24 -0.10
CA LYS A 86 16.94 12.12 -1.25
C LYS A 86 18.28 12.16 -2.01
N ASP A 87 19.39 12.26 -1.29
CA ASP A 87 20.73 12.21 -1.86
C ASP A 87 21.02 10.88 -2.58
N LEU A 88 20.62 9.74 -1.99
CA LEU A 88 20.75 8.42 -2.62
C LEU A 88 19.88 8.29 -3.88
N GLN A 89 18.69 8.89 -3.88
CA GLN A 89 17.77 8.86 -5.00
C GLN A 89 18.27 9.72 -6.17
N ASP A 90 18.88 10.87 -5.86
CA ASP A 90 19.51 11.76 -6.84
C ASP A 90 20.79 11.14 -7.42
N GLN A 91 21.61 10.47 -6.59
CA GLN A 91 22.77 9.70 -7.06
C GLN A 91 22.38 8.54 -7.98
N LEU A 92 21.31 7.80 -7.64
CA LEU A 92 20.82 6.71 -8.49
C LEU A 92 20.27 7.23 -9.83
N ARG A 93 19.57 8.37 -9.82
CA ARG A 93 19.12 9.03 -11.06
C ARG A 93 20.29 9.43 -11.94
N GLN A 94 21.27 10.10 -11.36
CA GLN A 94 22.46 10.53 -12.08
C GLN A 94 23.19 9.34 -12.70
N GLU A 95 23.40 8.26 -11.96
CA GLU A 95 24.11 7.08 -12.48
C GLU A 95 23.33 6.33 -13.57
N VAL A 96 22.00 6.26 -13.46
CA VAL A 96 21.16 5.68 -14.51
C VAL A 96 21.16 6.55 -15.78
N ASP A 97 21.09 7.88 -15.63
CA ASP A 97 21.10 8.81 -16.75
C ASP A 97 22.46 8.83 -17.46
N GLU A 98 23.56 8.78 -16.70
CA GLU A 98 24.93 8.62 -17.23
C GLU A 98 25.08 7.28 -17.97
N HIS A 99 24.61 6.16 -17.40
CA HIS A 99 24.62 4.87 -18.07
C HIS A 99 23.81 4.87 -19.40
N ILE A 100 22.72 5.65 -19.46
CA ILE A 100 21.91 5.79 -20.68
C ILE A 100 22.61 6.71 -21.70
N GLN A 101 23.32 7.75 -21.26
CA GLN A 101 24.03 8.71 -22.12
C GLN A 101 25.37 8.21 -22.65
N GLU A 102 26.14 7.46 -21.87
CA GLU A 102 27.50 7.03 -22.23
C GLU A 102 27.54 5.96 -23.34
N GLY A 103 26.42 5.30 -23.66
CA GLY A 103 26.33 4.40 -24.81
C GLY A 103 27.32 3.23 -24.77
N ARG A 104 27.92 2.86 -25.92
CA ARG A 104 28.84 1.71 -26.05
C ARG A 104 30.20 1.99 -25.38
N VAL A 105 30.25 1.87 -24.05
CA VAL A 105 31.49 1.83 -23.27
C VAL A 105 32.01 0.38 -23.16
N SER A 106 33.27 0.19 -22.78
CA SER A 106 33.84 -1.15 -22.51
C SER A 106 32.98 -1.93 -21.52
N VAL A 107 32.84 -3.25 -21.75
CA VAL A 107 32.02 -4.15 -20.92
C VAL A 107 32.36 -4.06 -19.43
N GLU A 108 33.63 -3.83 -19.08
CA GLU A 108 34.08 -3.63 -17.69
C GLU A 108 33.45 -2.39 -17.03
N ARG A 109 33.49 -1.22 -17.67
CA ARG A 109 32.80 -0.01 -17.17
C ARG A 109 31.29 -0.19 -17.07
N MET A 110 30.68 -0.93 -18.00
CA MET A 110 29.26 -1.23 -17.95
C MET A 110 28.92 -2.11 -16.74
N GLN A 111 29.76 -3.12 -16.44
CA GLN A 111 29.59 -3.96 -15.26
C GLN A 111 29.81 -3.19 -13.95
N GLU A 112 30.79 -2.28 -13.91
CA GLU A 112 31.01 -1.39 -12.77
C GLU A 112 29.79 -0.50 -12.51
N LYS A 113 29.28 0.20 -13.53
CA LYS A 113 28.09 1.06 -13.43
C LYS A 113 26.85 0.28 -12.98
N VAL A 114 26.62 -0.92 -13.54
CA VAL A 114 25.52 -1.81 -13.10
C VAL A 114 25.71 -2.24 -11.63
N GLY A 115 26.95 -2.52 -11.21
CA GLY A 115 27.28 -2.84 -9.81
C GLY A 115 26.97 -1.68 -8.85
N THR A 116 27.35 -0.46 -9.21
CA THR A 116 27.04 0.75 -8.43
C THR A 116 25.54 1.01 -8.34
N ILE A 117 24.80 0.85 -9.45
CA ILE A 117 23.33 0.94 -9.48
C ILE A 117 22.69 -0.11 -8.56
N GLN A 118 23.24 -1.33 -8.54
CA GLN A 118 22.75 -2.41 -7.66
C GLN A 118 22.95 -2.06 -6.19
N GLN A 119 24.12 -1.53 -5.82
CA GLN A 119 24.46 -1.12 -4.45
C GLN A 119 23.58 0.05 -3.98
N LEU A 120 23.38 1.08 -4.82
CA LEU A 120 22.50 2.21 -4.51
C LEU A 120 21.05 1.77 -4.31
N LYS A 121 20.57 0.81 -5.11
CA LYS A 121 19.24 0.21 -4.93
C LYS A 121 19.10 -0.59 -3.64
N GLU A 122 20.17 -1.22 -3.18
CA GLU A 122 20.17 -2.00 -1.94
C GLU A 122 20.23 -1.09 -0.72
N ALA A 123 21.03 -0.02 -0.78
CA ALA A 123 21.06 1.03 0.24
C ALA A 123 19.70 1.73 0.42
N LEU A 124 19.01 2.06 -0.69
CA LEU A 124 17.66 2.64 -0.63
C LEU A 124 16.64 1.68 0.01
N ARG A 125 16.71 0.38 -0.30
CA ARG A 125 15.82 -0.62 0.34
C ARG A 125 16.07 -0.74 1.84
N GLU A 126 17.33 -0.66 2.27
CA GLU A 126 17.66 -0.77 3.70
C GLU A 126 17.19 0.47 4.47
N GLU A 127 17.30 1.67 3.89
CA GLU A 127 16.70 2.88 4.48
C GLU A 127 15.17 2.86 4.50
N GLU A 128 14.50 2.33 3.46
CA GLU A 128 13.05 2.11 3.47
C GLU A 128 12.63 1.10 4.56
N LYS A 129 13.46 0.09 4.80
CA LYS A 129 13.22 -0.95 5.82
C LYS A 129 13.45 -0.42 7.24
N GLN A 130 14.45 0.42 7.46
CA GLN A 130 14.66 1.11 8.73
C GLN A 130 13.49 2.06 9.03
N GLU A 131 13.05 2.84 8.05
CA GLU A 131 11.96 3.80 8.25
C GLU A 131 10.60 3.11 8.47
N SER A 132 10.34 1.97 7.82
CA SER A 132 9.13 1.16 8.06
C SER A 132 9.17 0.43 9.40
N SER A 133 10.34 -0.01 9.87
CA SER A 133 10.50 -0.63 11.19
C SER A 133 10.28 0.36 12.34
N GLU A 134 10.59 1.64 12.15
CA GLU A 134 10.44 2.68 13.18
C GLU A 134 9.07 3.38 13.14
N LYS A 135 8.42 3.50 11.97
CA LYS A 135 7.12 4.20 11.83
C LYS A 135 5.88 3.32 11.78
N SER A 136 5.96 2.09 11.26
CA SER A 136 4.76 1.47 10.65
C SER A 136 3.90 0.62 11.58
N GLY A 137 4.39 0.21 12.76
CA GLY A 137 3.65 -0.75 13.63
C GLY A 137 3.28 -0.21 15.00
N HIS A 138 4.07 0.70 15.56
CA HIS A 138 3.91 1.12 16.96
C HIS A 138 3.03 2.36 17.08
N SER A 139 3.24 3.38 16.24
CA SER A 139 2.68 4.72 16.45
C SER A 139 1.16 4.84 16.36
N GLU A 140 0.48 4.08 15.49
CA GLU A 140 -0.98 4.18 15.32
C GLU A 140 -1.75 3.35 16.35
N GLN A 141 -1.33 2.11 16.59
CA GLN A 141 -1.88 1.29 17.68
C GLN A 141 -1.68 1.99 19.03
N ASP A 142 -0.53 2.63 19.24
CA ASP A 142 -0.28 3.46 20.42
C ASP A 142 -1.23 4.66 20.48
N TRP A 143 -1.57 5.29 19.35
CA TRP A 143 -2.48 6.44 19.35
C TRP A 143 -3.92 6.05 19.70
N TYR A 144 -4.46 4.97 19.11
CA TYR A 144 -5.81 4.48 19.47
C TYR A 144 -5.86 4.05 20.94
N GLN A 145 -4.80 3.39 21.42
CA GLN A 145 -4.69 3.00 22.82
C GLN A 145 -4.63 4.22 23.75
N VAL A 146 -3.87 5.26 23.38
CA VAL A 146 -3.77 6.51 24.14
C VAL A 146 -5.12 7.23 24.19
N GLU A 147 -5.82 7.38 23.06
CA GLU A 147 -7.13 8.04 23.03
C GLU A 147 -8.21 7.23 23.76
N TYR A 148 -8.17 5.90 23.67
CA TYR A 148 -9.03 5.02 24.46
C TYR A 148 -8.76 5.17 25.97
N ASN A 149 -7.50 5.14 26.38
CA ASN A 149 -7.09 5.34 27.77
C ASN A 149 -7.51 6.73 28.27
N ARG A 150 -7.42 7.76 27.42
CA ARG A 150 -7.86 9.12 27.73
C ARG A 150 -9.37 9.20 27.93
N ALA A 151 -10.15 8.54 27.08
CA ALA A 151 -11.61 8.46 27.22
C ALA A 151 -12.01 7.69 28.48
N GLN A 152 -11.37 6.55 28.74
CA GLN A 152 -11.50 5.77 29.98
C GLN A 152 -11.24 6.63 31.22
N GLU A 153 -10.14 7.37 31.23
CA GLU A 153 -9.73 8.22 32.34
C GLU A 153 -10.72 9.37 32.57
N ARG A 154 -11.25 9.98 31.51
CA ARG A 154 -12.32 10.98 31.61
C ARG A 154 -13.56 10.38 32.28
N ARG A 155 -14.03 9.22 31.83
CA ARG A 155 -15.19 8.53 32.43
C ARG A 155 -14.94 8.14 33.88
N ARG A 156 -13.72 7.69 34.21
CA ARG A 156 -13.33 7.37 35.59
C ARG A 156 -13.44 8.60 36.49
N LYS A 157 -12.91 9.75 36.06
CA LYS A 157 -13.00 11.00 36.83
C LYS A 157 -14.44 11.44 37.05
N ILE A 158 -15.28 11.40 36.02
CA ILE A 158 -16.70 11.75 36.13
C ILE A 158 -17.41 10.86 37.16
N LYS A 159 -17.19 9.54 37.09
CA LYS A 159 -17.72 8.58 38.06
C LYS A 159 -17.28 8.87 39.50
N GLU A 160 -16.00 9.18 39.67
CA GLU A 160 -15.46 9.51 40.99
C GLU A 160 -16.03 10.83 41.52
N ASP A 161 -16.18 11.83 40.67
CA ASP A 161 -16.73 13.14 41.04
C ASP A 161 -18.20 13.03 41.45
N HIS A 162 -19.02 12.31 40.67
CA HIS A 162 -20.41 12.02 41.04
C HIS A 162 -20.50 11.16 42.30
N GLY A 163 -19.65 10.14 42.42
CA GLY A 163 -19.60 9.28 43.61
C GLY A 163 -19.33 10.09 44.88
N ARG A 164 -18.40 11.04 44.83
CA ARG A 164 -18.14 11.96 45.96
C ARG A 164 -19.35 12.83 46.27
N MET A 165 -19.96 13.45 45.25
CA MET A 165 -21.14 14.32 45.45
C MET A 165 -22.33 13.56 46.06
N ILE A 166 -22.61 12.35 45.59
CA ILE A 166 -23.67 11.49 46.11
C ILE A 166 -23.38 11.12 47.57
N GLN A 167 -22.13 10.72 47.87
CA GLN A 167 -21.71 10.37 49.22
C GLN A 167 -21.87 11.55 50.19
N GLU A 168 -21.44 12.75 49.79
CA GLU A 168 -21.59 13.97 50.58
C GLU A 168 -23.07 14.30 50.88
N GLU A 169 -23.96 14.14 49.89
CA GLU A 169 -25.39 14.37 50.10
C GLU A 169 -26.04 13.29 50.98
N VAL A 170 -25.58 12.04 50.88
CA VAL A 170 -26.01 10.95 51.77
C VAL A 170 -25.60 11.23 53.21
N GLU A 171 -24.33 11.56 53.45
CA GLU A 171 -23.83 11.88 54.79
C GLU A 171 -24.52 13.11 55.39
N LYS A 172 -24.85 14.09 54.55
CA LYS A 172 -25.64 15.27 54.95
C LYS A 172 -27.06 14.88 55.34
N MET A 173 -27.74 14.08 54.51
CA MET A 173 -29.06 13.55 54.80
C MET A 173 -29.08 12.78 56.12
N GLU A 174 -28.12 11.88 56.36
CA GLU A 174 -28.02 11.09 57.60
C GLU A 174 -27.80 11.98 58.83
N ARG A 175 -26.90 12.97 58.73
CA ARG A 175 -26.64 13.91 59.83
C ARG A 175 -27.88 14.71 60.21
N GLU A 176 -28.57 15.23 59.22
CA GLU A 176 -29.76 16.06 59.44
C GLU A 176 -30.94 15.22 59.96
N LEU A 177 -31.16 14.01 59.44
CA LEU A 177 -32.16 13.06 59.96
C LEU A 177 -31.86 12.62 61.40
N GLY A 178 -30.59 12.50 61.77
CA GLY A 178 -30.18 12.17 63.15
C GLY A 178 -30.43 13.29 64.16
N GLN A 179 -30.57 14.54 63.71
CA GLN A 179 -30.85 15.71 64.57
C GLN A 179 -32.37 15.96 64.74
N GLU A 180 -33.18 15.41 63.85
CA GLU A 180 -34.62 15.65 63.76
C GLU A 180 -35.40 14.77 64.77
N GLN A 181 -36.03 15.39 65.77
CA GLN A 181 -36.78 14.69 66.84
C GLN A 181 -38.27 14.43 66.51
N THR A 182 -38.69 14.65 65.27
CA THR A 182 -40.07 14.40 64.84
C THR A 182 -40.31 12.90 64.71
N ASP A 183 -41.35 12.38 65.36
CA ASP A 183 -41.79 10.99 65.22
C ASP A 183 -43.16 10.89 64.52
N GLY A 184 -43.44 9.73 63.94
CA GLY A 184 -44.69 9.45 63.21
C GLY A 184 -44.62 9.77 61.71
N PRO A 185 -45.76 9.89 61.01
CA PRO A 185 -45.82 9.98 59.55
C PRO A 185 -45.12 11.23 58.97
N GLN A 186 -45.00 12.30 59.76
CA GLN A 186 -44.21 13.48 59.36
C GLN A 186 -42.71 13.16 59.18
N ARG A 187 -42.17 12.23 59.97
CA ARG A 187 -40.77 11.78 59.85
C ARG A 187 -40.55 11.00 58.56
N GLU A 188 -41.47 10.11 58.22
CA GLU A 188 -41.40 9.30 57.00
C GLU A 188 -41.40 10.18 55.75
N LEU A 189 -42.24 11.23 55.71
CA LEU A 189 -42.25 12.18 54.59
C LEU A 189 -40.92 12.94 54.45
N LEU A 190 -40.28 13.31 55.56
CA LEU A 190 -38.96 13.95 55.56
C LEU A 190 -37.88 13.01 55.02
N VAL A 191 -37.87 11.75 55.47
CA VAL A 191 -36.95 10.72 54.97
C VAL A 191 -37.11 10.53 53.47
N LEU A 192 -38.34 10.31 53.00
CA LEU A 192 -38.64 10.12 51.57
C LEU A 192 -38.25 11.36 50.73
N GLY A 193 -38.44 12.57 51.27
CA GLY A 193 -38.04 13.80 50.60
C GLY A 193 -36.52 13.89 50.37
N ARG A 194 -35.74 13.46 51.36
CA ARG A 194 -34.26 13.46 51.30
C ARG A 194 -33.72 12.30 50.46
N GLU A 195 -34.29 11.11 50.58
CA GLU A 195 -33.97 9.97 49.71
C GLU A 195 -34.24 10.29 48.25
N ARG A 196 -35.35 10.99 47.96
CA ARG A 196 -35.65 11.49 46.62
C ARG A 196 -34.57 12.45 46.11
N GLN A 197 -34.00 13.30 46.96
CA GLN A 197 -32.93 14.21 46.58
C GLN A 197 -31.67 13.43 46.14
N VAL A 198 -31.26 12.43 46.92
CA VAL A 198 -30.13 11.54 46.58
C VAL A 198 -30.42 10.76 45.31
N LEU A 199 -31.64 10.26 45.13
CA LEU A 199 -32.02 9.54 43.92
C LEU A 199 -31.96 10.42 42.67
N ILE A 200 -32.37 11.69 42.77
CA ILE A 200 -32.24 12.66 41.68
C ILE A 200 -30.77 12.84 41.29
N LEU A 201 -29.88 13.03 42.27
CA LEU A 201 -28.44 13.14 42.03
C LEU A 201 -27.86 11.87 41.36
N GLN A 202 -28.29 10.69 41.80
CA GLN A 202 -27.89 9.42 41.18
C GLN A 202 -28.37 9.32 39.73
N MET A 203 -29.61 9.72 39.43
CA MET A 203 -30.12 9.74 38.07
C MET A 203 -29.36 10.74 37.18
N GLU A 204 -29.08 11.94 37.68
CA GLU A 204 -28.30 12.96 36.98
C GLU A 204 -26.85 12.48 36.69
N ALA A 205 -26.22 11.81 37.66
CA ALA A 205 -24.89 11.20 37.49
C ALA A 205 -24.90 10.12 36.40
N LEU A 206 -25.89 9.22 36.42
CA LEU A 206 -26.01 8.18 35.40
C LEU A 206 -26.27 8.77 34.00
N HIS A 207 -27.11 9.80 33.90
CA HIS A 207 -27.39 10.46 32.62
C HIS A 207 -26.15 11.13 32.04
N THR A 208 -25.38 11.84 32.86
CA THR A 208 -24.17 12.54 32.43
C THR A 208 -23.06 11.54 32.05
N GLU A 209 -22.89 10.45 32.80
CA GLU A 209 -21.97 9.37 32.45
C GLU A 209 -22.34 8.65 31.14
N ALA A 210 -23.63 8.39 30.92
CA ALA A 210 -24.13 7.77 29.70
C ALA A 210 -23.92 8.68 28.49
N LEU A 211 -24.26 9.97 28.61
CA LEU A 211 -24.02 10.97 27.57
C LEU A 211 -22.55 11.08 27.19
N GLU A 212 -21.65 11.03 28.18
CA GLU A 212 -20.22 11.08 27.88
C GLU A 212 -19.72 9.81 27.16
N ALA A 213 -20.24 8.63 27.55
CA ALA A 213 -19.93 7.39 26.85
C ALA A 213 -20.46 7.38 25.40
N GLU A 214 -21.65 7.94 25.15
CA GLU A 214 -22.19 8.11 23.80
C GLU A 214 -21.32 9.04 22.95
N ARG A 215 -20.90 10.19 23.48
CA ARG A 215 -20.00 11.12 22.78
C ARG A 215 -18.66 10.49 22.43
N ASP A 216 -18.08 9.72 23.34
CA ASP A 216 -16.84 8.99 23.09
C ASP A 216 -17.03 7.99 21.92
N LEU A 217 -18.15 7.26 21.92
CA LEU A 217 -18.48 6.30 20.86
C LEU A 217 -18.71 6.99 19.51
N GLU A 218 -19.48 8.09 19.48
CA GLU A 218 -19.70 8.88 18.27
C GLU A 218 -18.39 9.42 17.70
N THR A 219 -17.51 9.91 18.58
CA THR A 219 -16.19 10.41 18.19
C THR A 219 -15.35 9.29 17.57
N GLN A 220 -15.35 8.08 18.15
CA GLN A 220 -14.67 6.92 17.59
C GLN A 220 -15.28 6.49 16.25
N TYR A 221 -16.61 6.47 16.14
CA TYR A 221 -17.31 6.13 14.91
C TYR A 221 -16.95 7.08 13.77
N HIS A 222 -16.98 8.40 14.01
CA HIS A 222 -16.63 9.40 13.01
C HIS A 222 -15.17 9.33 12.58
N ARG A 223 -14.26 9.08 13.52
CA ARG A 223 -12.84 8.86 13.19
C ARG A 223 -12.66 7.63 12.31
N HIS A 224 -13.24 6.51 12.70
CA HIS A 224 -13.16 5.28 11.92
C HIS A 224 -13.76 5.43 10.50
N GLN A 225 -14.89 6.13 10.37
CA GLN A 225 -15.45 6.50 9.08
C GLN A 225 -14.45 7.31 8.24
N HIS A 226 -13.83 8.32 8.84
CA HIS A 226 -12.85 9.18 8.17
C HIS A 226 -11.61 8.39 7.72
N GLU A 227 -11.09 7.51 8.56
CA GLU A 227 -9.95 6.63 8.24
C GLU A 227 -10.27 5.70 7.08
N LEU A 228 -11.44 5.04 7.10
CA LEU A 228 -11.88 4.20 5.98
C LEU A 228 -12.01 4.99 4.68
N HIS A 229 -12.49 6.24 4.76
CA HIS A 229 -12.54 7.13 3.63
C HIS A 229 -11.14 7.50 3.11
N SER A 230 -10.21 7.88 4.00
CA SER A 230 -8.82 8.18 3.63
C SER A 230 -8.14 6.98 2.96
N LEU A 231 -8.22 5.81 3.59
CA LEU A 231 -7.73 4.54 3.07
C LEU A 231 -8.25 4.24 1.65
N ARG A 232 -9.54 4.46 1.43
CA ARG A 232 -10.17 4.26 0.11
C ARG A 232 -9.61 5.25 -0.92
N GLU A 233 -9.47 6.52 -0.55
CA GLU A 233 -8.95 7.57 -1.43
C GLU A 233 -7.47 7.32 -1.77
N GLU A 234 -6.66 6.95 -0.78
CA GLU A 234 -5.26 6.60 -0.94
C GLU A 234 -5.08 5.39 -1.86
N SER A 235 -5.88 4.34 -1.66
CA SER A 235 -5.91 3.16 -2.54
C SER A 235 -6.24 3.55 -3.99
N LEU A 236 -7.27 4.37 -4.19
CA LEU A 236 -7.62 4.89 -5.51
C LEU A 236 -6.51 5.75 -6.12
N GLN A 237 -5.78 6.52 -5.30
CA GLN A 237 -4.67 7.33 -5.74
C GLN A 237 -3.50 6.46 -6.22
N VAL A 238 -3.18 5.36 -5.52
CA VAL A 238 -2.19 4.38 -5.97
C VAL A 238 -2.56 3.83 -7.35
N PHE A 239 -3.82 3.46 -7.58
CA PHE A 239 -4.27 2.99 -8.90
C PHE A 239 -4.14 4.06 -9.99
N ARG A 240 -4.44 5.33 -9.68
CA ARG A 240 -4.28 6.44 -10.64
C ARG A 240 -2.81 6.64 -11.02
N VAL A 241 -1.92 6.66 -10.03
CA VAL A 241 -0.47 6.82 -10.25
C VAL A 241 0.08 5.63 -11.02
N PHE A 242 -0.27 4.40 -10.63
CA PHE A 242 0.14 3.18 -11.32
C PHE A 242 -0.29 3.21 -12.80
N ARG A 243 -1.53 3.62 -13.07
CA ARG A 243 -2.04 3.76 -14.42
C ARG A 243 -1.24 4.79 -15.22
N GLN A 244 -0.97 5.96 -14.64
CA GLN A 244 -0.19 7.02 -15.29
C GLN A 244 1.22 6.54 -15.66
N VAL A 245 1.91 5.90 -14.72
CA VAL A 245 3.27 5.36 -14.94
C VAL A 245 3.25 4.29 -16.03
N SER A 246 2.27 3.39 -16.01
CA SER A 246 2.13 2.33 -17.01
C SER A 246 1.86 2.89 -18.41
N GLU A 247 1.00 3.90 -18.51
CA GLU A 247 0.69 4.58 -19.78
C GLU A 247 1.92 5.33 -20.33
N GLU A 248 2.70 5.99 -19.48
CA GLU A 248 3.93 6.67 -19.91
C GLU A 248 5.01 5.68 -20.35
N GLN A 249 5.20 4.58 -19.62
CA GLN A 249 6.14 3.53 -20.01
C GLN A 249 5.76 2.92 -21.37
N ARG A 250 4.46 2.66 -21.59
CA ARG A 250 3.95 2.19 -22.88
C ARG A 250 4.22 3.22 -23.98
N ARG A 251 3.91 4.50 -23.75
CA ARG A 251 4.17 5.59 -24.72
C ARG A 251 5.64 5.69 -25.12
N VAL A 252 6.55 5.63 -24.15
CA VAL A 252 8.00 5.73 -24.37
C VAL A 252 8.53 4.53 -25.15
N SER A 253 8.14 3.31 -24.75
CA SER A 253 8.59 2.08 -25.41
C SER A 253 8.05 1.95 -26.84
N GLU A 254 6.76 2.22 -27.06
CA GLU A 254 6.17 2.27 -28.40
C GLU A 254 6.86 3.32 -29.27
N GLY A 255 7.13 4.51 -28.71
CA GLY A 255 7.87 5.57 -29.39
C GLY A 255 9.25 5.09 -29.87
N ARG A 256 10.01 4.44 -28.97
CA ARG A 256 11.32 3.87 -29.31
C ARG A 256 11.24 2.80 -30.39
N TYR A 257 10.32 1.84 -30.29
CA TYR A 257 10.15 0.79 -31.31
C TYR A 257 9.77 1.36 -32.66
N ARG A 258 8.90 2.38 -32.69
CA ARG A 258 8.52 3.06 -33.92
C ARG A 258 9.71 3.75 -34.57
N THR A 259 10.55 4.45 -33.79
CA THR A 259 11.77 5.08 -34.30
C THR A 259 12.74 4.04 -34.87
N LEU A 260 13.04 2.98 -34.12
CA LEU A 260 13.93 1.91 -34.58
C LEU A 260 13.41 1.22 -35.85
N LEU A 261 12.10 1.00 -35.95
CA LEU A 261 11.49 0.42 -37.14
C LEU A 261 11.62 1.35 -38.34
N LEU A 262 11.44 2.66 -38.15
CA LEU A 262 11.63 3.65 -39.20
C LEU A 262 13.08 3.70 -39.70
N GLU A 263 14.05 3.70 -38.79
CA GLU A 263 15.49 3.65 -39.11
C GLU A 263 15.83 2.39 -39.90
N ALA A 264 15.38 1.21 -39.44
CA ALA A 264 15.63 -0.06 -40.14
C ALA A 264 15.00 -0.10 -41.55
N ILE A 265 13.80 0.48 -41.73
CA ILE A 265 13.17 0.60 -43.05
C ILE A 265 13.97 1.54 -43.95
N GLN A 266 14.43 2.68 -43.42
CA GLN A 266 15.24 3.63 -44.19
C GLN A 266 16.55 2.98 -44.65
N ASP A 267 17.25 2.26 -43.76
CA ASP A 267 18.47 1.52 -44.08
C ASP A 267 18.21 0.44 -45.13
N ALA A 268 17.11 -0.32 -45.01
CA ALA A 268 16.75 -1.35 -45.98
C ALA A 268 16.48 -0.76 -47.38
N VAL A 269 15.81 0.40 -47.46
CA VAL A 269 15.55 1.10 -48.72
C VAL A 269 16.86 1.63 -49.32
N TYR A 270 17.73 2.23 -48.50
CA TYR A 270 19.03 2.72 -48.93
C TYR A 270 19.90 1.60 -49.49
N LEU A 271 20.05 0.50 -48.74
CA LEU A 271 20.81 -0.68 -49.16
C LEU A 271 20.21 -1.33 -50.42
N SER A 272 18.88 -1.38 -50.53
CA SER A 272 18.19 -1.88 -51.73
C SER A 272 18.52 -1.04 -52.96
N SER A 273 18.48 0.29 -52.84
CA SER A 273 18.85 1.20 -53.93
C SER A 273 20.32 1.03 -54.34
N GLN A 274 21.24 0.97 -53.37
CA GLN A 274 22.66 0.73 -53.65
C GLN A 274 22.89 -0.63 -54.32
N ASN A 275 22.21 -1.68 -53.87
CA ASN A 275 22.31 -3.01 -54.47
C ASN A 275 21.76 -3.03 -55.90
N GLN A 276 20.65 -2.33 -56.17
CA GLN A 276 20.14 -2.17 -57.54
C GLN A 276 21.14 -1.47 -58.46
N GLN A 277 21.81 -0.41 -57.98
CA GLN A 277 22.86 0.27 -58.74
C GLN A 277 24.03 -0.67 -59.05
N LEU A 278 24.56 -1.38 -58.03
CA LEU A 278 25.65 -2.33 -58.20
C LEU A 278 25.28 -3.48 -59.15
N GLN A 279 24.02 -3.92 -59.17
CA GLN A 279 23.53 -4.91 -60.12
C GLN A 279 23.48 -4.37 -61.55
N ALA A 280 23.09 -3.11 -61.75
CA ALA A 280 23.11 -2.46 -63.05
C ALA A 280 24.55 -2.33 -63.57
N ASP A 281 25.48 -1.87 -62.73
CA ASP A 281 26.89 -1.74 -63.08
C ASP A 281 27.53 -3.10 -63.41
N ASN A 282 27.23 -4.14 -62.61
CA ASN A 282 27.66 -5.51 -62.91
C ASN A 282 27.15 -6.01 -64.26
N LYS A 283 25.90 -5.72 -64.61
CA LYS A 283 25.33 -6.09 -65.92
C LYS A 283 26.06 -5.36 -67.04
N GLN A 284 26.35 -4.07 -66.89
CA GLN A 284 27.09 -3.29 -67.88
C GLN A 284 28.52 -3.82 -68.06
N LEU A 285 29.24 -4.08 -66.97
CA LEU A 285 30.59 -4.65 -67.01
C LEU A 285 30.62 -6.04 -67.67
N ARG A 286 29.65 -6.91 -67.35
CA ARG A 286 29.52 -8.22 -68.01
C ARG A 286 29.27 -8.09 -69.50
N LYS A 287 28.47 -7.11 -69.93
CA LYS A 287 28.23 -6.83 -71.35
C LYS A 287 29.52 -6.35 -72.05
N ALA A 288 30.23 -5.38 -71.47
CA ALA A 288 31.49 -4.91 -72.01
C ALA A 288 32.57 -6.02 -72.07
N LEU A 289 32.63 -6.89 -71.06
CA LEU A 289 33.51 -8.06 -71.08
C LEU A 289 33.15 -9.05 -72.19
N ALA A 290 31.86 -9.28 -72.45
CA ALA A 290 31.42 -10.12 -73.55
C ALA A 290 31.82 -9.51 -74.91
N GLU A 291 31.59 -8.20 -75.10
CA GLU A 291 31.99 -7.48 -76.32
C GLU A 291 33.51 -7.53 -76.55
N LEU A 292 34.31 -7.33 -75.50
CA LEU A 292 35.78 -7.46 -75.58
C LEU A 292 36.21 -8.88 -75.92
N LYS A 293 35.55 -9.89 -75.34
CA LYS A 293 35.82 -11.29 -75.65
C LYS A 293 35.50 -11.59 -77.13
N ASP A 294 34.39 -11.09 -77.64
CA ASP A 294 34.00 -11.26 -79.04
C ASP A 294 35.02 -10.59 -79.98
N ILE A 295 35.48 -9.38 -79.67
CA ILE A 295 36.56 -8.70 -80.43
C ILE A 295 37.84 -9.54 -80.45
N LEU A 296 38.23 -10.11 -79.29
CA LEU A 296 39.42 -10.95 -79.20
C LEU A 296 39.28 -12.26 -79.99
N CYS A 297 38.11 -12.88 -80.01
CA CYS A 297 37.83 -14.05 -80.85
C CYS A 297 38.01 -13.70 -82.33
N VAL A 298 37.44 -12.59 -82.79
CA VAL A 298 37.59 -12.12 -84.19
C VAL A 298 39.05 -11.82 -84.55
N GLN A 299 39.83 -11.23 -83.63
CA GLN A 299 41.27 -11.01 -83.84
C GLN A 299 42.10 -12.30 -83.82
N GLY A 300 41.71 -13.30 -83.02
CA GLY A 300 42.30 -14.64 -83.00
C GLY A 300 42.12 -15.35 -84.33
N ASP A 301 40.92 -15.27 -84.91
CA ASP A 301 40.58 -15.87 -86.21
C ASP A 301 41.37 -15.22 -87.36
N LEU A 302 41.52 -13.89 -87.35
CA LEU A 302 42.32 -13.15 -88.33
C LEU A 302 43.83 -13.46 -88.23
N LYS A 303 44.35 -13.72 -87.03
CA LYS A 303 45.74 -14.16 -86.84
C LYS A 303 45.94 -15.62 -87.23
N GLY A 304 44.97 -16.50 -86.99
CA GLY A 304 44.99 -17.90 -87.47
C GLY A 304 45.01 -17.99 -88.99
N GLN A 305 44.29 -17.11 -89.69
CA GLN A 305 44.32 -17.01 -91.15
C GLN A 305 45.67 -16.51 -91.71
N ARG A 306 46.41 -15.64 -91.01
CA ARG A 306 47.75 -15.20 -91.45
C ARG A 306 48.86 -16.22 -91.22
N VAL A 307 48.69 -17.17 -90.31
CA VAL A 307 49.68 -18.25 -90.04
C VAL A 307 49.48 -19.45 -90.98
N SER A 308 48.36 -19.49 -91.72
CA SER A 308 48.02 -20.58 -92.65
C SER A 308 48.26 -20.21 -94.13
N GLN A 309 49.02 -19.14 -94.41
CA GLN A 309 49.54 -18.79 -95.74
C GLN A 309 51.05 -19.01 -95.81
#